data_AF-A0A285NTP0-F1
#
_entry.id   AF-A0A285NTP0-F1
#
_cell.length_a   1.000
_cell.length_b   1.000
_cell.length_c   1.000
_cell.angle_alpha   90.00
_cell.angle_beta   90.00
_cell.angle_gamma   90.00
#
_symmetry.space_group_name_H-M   'P 1'
#
loop_
_entity.id
_entity.type
_entity.pdbx_description
1 polymer ?
#
loop_
_entity_poly.entity_id
_entity_poly.type
_entity_poly.pdbx_seq_one_letter_code
_entity_poly.pdbx_strand_id
1 'polypeptide(L)'
;MTMNESVLALDPARVEALSPLGFRLVAMNEDTDAGGLGQDGRDLRRVAEYQFGAGAGAALFPEDEDYEVKRSSSGRPSQVIADEPRSSSPDSTPSGQDADGGRLITLGVDGRFTLGIEGGRRLAELEHPSNRVVVGDESEPFVRDGSNTFAKFVTEADPDIRSGDEVLVVHHDGSLLAVGRAELSADAMLDFDAGMAVKVRDGAGEPDGE
;
A
#
# COMPACT_ATOMS: atom_id res chain seq x y z
N MET A 1 -50.71 23.07 -54.08
CA MET A 1 -49.40 22.59 -54.57
C MET A 1 -48.36 23.41 -53.83
N THR A 2 -47.64 22.92 -52.83
CA THR A 2 -47.30 21.54 -52.46
C THR A 2 -47.11 21.51 -50.94
N MET A 3 -47.66 20.49 -50.27
CA MET A 3 -47.42 20.21 -48.86
C MET A 3 -45.98 19.72 -48.67
N ASN A 4 -45.33 20.09 -47.58
CA ASN A 4 -44.10 19.44 -47.14
C ASN A 4 -44.29 18.95 -45.70
N GLU A 5 -44.70 17.69 -45.58
CA GLU A 5 -44.46 16.87 -44.39
C GLU A 5 -42.97 16.53 -44.34
N SER A 6 -42.35 16.65 -43.18
CA SER A 6 -41.05 16.04 -42.93
C SER A 6 -41.06 15.46 -41.52
N VAL A 7 -41.24 14.15 -41.52
CA VAL A 7 -41.07 13.23 -40.41
C VAL A 7 -39.63 13.35 -39.90
N LEU A 8 -39.46 13.82 -38.67
CA LEU A 8 -38.18 13.73 -37.96
C LEU A 8 -37.99 12.27 -37.55
N ALA A 9 -37.10 11.61 -38.30
CA ALA A 9 -36.61 10.27 -38.05
C ALA A 9 -35.97 10.18 -36.66
N LEU A 10 -36.38 9.14 -35.92
CA LEU A 10 -35.71 8.66 -34.72
C LEU A 10 -34.27 8.27 -35.09
N ASP A 11 -33.31 8.83 -34.36
CA ASP A 11 -31.88 8.49 -34.43
C ASP A 11 -31.66 7.03 -33.99
N PRO A 12 -31.19 6.13 -34.88
CA PRO A 12 -31.02 4.72 -34.58
C PRO A 12 -29.69 4.38 -33.86
N ALA A 13 -28.92 5.35 -33.35
CA ALA A 13 -27.62 5.09 -32.73
C ALA A 13 -27.66 4.82 -31.20
N ARG A 14 -28.83 4.55 -30.60
CA ARG A 14 -28.93 4.06 -29.21
C ARG A 14 -28.92 2.53 -29.18
N VAL A 15 -27.82 1.94 -29.65
CA VAL A 15 -27.56 0.51 -29.52
C VAL A 15 -26.89 0.29 -28.16
N GLU A 16 -27.67 -0.20 -27.20
CA GLU A 16 -27.15 -0.83 -26.00
C GLU A 16 -26.30 -2.04 -26.41
N ALA A 17 -24.99 -1.90 -26.29
CA ALA A 17 -24.07 -3.02 -26.41
C ALA A 17 -24.15 -3.86 -25.12
N LEU A 18 -24.98 -4.90 -25.15
CA LEU A 18 -24.96 -5.96 -24.15
C LEU A 18 -23.69 -6.81 -24.36
N SER A 19 -22.78 -6.79 -23.38
CA SER A 19 -21.68 -7.76 -23.31
C SER A 19 -22.24 -9.16 -23.03
N PRO A 20 -21.75 -10.23 -23.67
CA PRO A 20 -22.23 -11.60 -23.46
C PRO A 20 -21.81 -12.21 -22.11
N LEU A 21 -21.12 -11.45 -21.26
CA LEU A 21 -20.81 -11.79 -19.89
C LEU A 21 -21.59 -10.81 -19.02
N GLY A 22 -22.47 -11.32 -18.14
CA GLY A 22 -23.45 -10.56 -17.35
C GLY A 22 -22.86 -9.63 -16.28
N PHE A 23 -22.02 -8.68 -16.70
CA PHE A 23 -21.59 -7.55 -15.88
C PHE A 23 -22.48 -6.34 -16.19
N ARG A 24 -23.17 -5.87 -15.16
CA ARG A 24 -23.96 -4.65 -15.21
C ARG A 24 -22.99 -3.46 -15.18
N LEU A 25 -22.88 -2.71 -16.27
CA LEU A 25 -22.23 -1.40 -16.28
C LEU A 25 -23.10 -0.45 -15.44
N VAL A 26 -22.69 -0.22 -14.19
CA VAL A 26 -23.30 0.82 -13.35
C VAL A 26 -22.72 2.16 -13.80
N ALA A 27 -23.60 3.08 -14.21
CA ALA A 27 -23.23 4.45 -14.50
C ALA A 27 -22.55 5.08 -13.27
N MET A 28 -21.33 5.55 -13.47
CA MET A 28 -20.53 6.25 -12.46
C MET A 28 -21.22 7.58 -12.13
N ASN A 29 -21.59 7.77 -10.86
CA ASN A 29 -21.88 9.10 -10.33
C ASN A 29 -20.55 9.81 -10.10
N GLU A 30 -20.44 11.05 -10.58
CA GLU A 30 -19.32 11.94 -10.33
C GLU A 30 -19.38 12.45 -8.88
N ASP A 31 -18.95 11.61 -7.93
CA ASP A 31 -18.53 12.08 -6.62
C ASP A 31 -17.05 12.48 -6.72
N THR A 32 -16.78 13.78 -6.60
CA THR A 32 -15.45 14.36 -6.79
C THR A 32 -14.59 14.06 -5.56
N ASP A 33 -13.98 12.88 -5.49
CA ASP A 33 -12.85 12.59 -4.61
C ASP A 33 -11.57 12.75 -5.42
N ALA A 34 -10.73 13.71 -5.04
CA ALA A 34 -9.43 13.90 -5.66
C ALA A 34 -8.53 12.69 -5.34
N GLY A 35 -8.15 11.98 -6.41
CA GLY A 35 -7.31 10.77 -6.44
C GLY A 35 -8.10 9.52 -6.83
N GLY A 36 -7.51 8.63 -7.61
CA GLY A 36 -8.15 7.44 -8.23
C GLY A 36 -8.75 6.38 -7.28
N LEU A 37 -8.92 6.66 -5.99
CA LEU A 37 -9.50 5.74 -4.98
C LEU A 37 -11.04 5.72 -4.97
N GLY A 38 -11.68 6.71 -5.58
CA GLY A 38 -13.14 6.88 -5.57
C GLY A 38 -13.71 7.01 -4.14
N GLN A 39 -14.98 6.62 -3.96
CA GLN A 39 -15.75 6.80 -2.72
C GLN A 39 -15.13 6.23 -1.42
N ASP A 40 -14.15 5.34 -1.53
CA ASP A 40 -13.51 4.71 -0.36
C ASP A 40 -12.29 5.49 0.14
N GLY A 41 -11.80 6.49 -0.61
CA GLY A 41 -10.55 7.19 -0.31
C GLY A 41 -10.53 7.80 1.09
N ARG A 42 -11.64 8.45 1.49
CA ARG A 42 -11.78 9.02 2.84
C ARG A 42 -11.65 7.98 3.95
N ASP A 43 -12.25 6.81 3.78
CA ASP A 43 -12.24 5.76 4.79
C ASP A 43 -10.89 5.05 4.84
N LEU A 44 -10.26 4.79 3.69
CA LEU A 44 -8.91 4.22 3.62
C LEU A 44 -7.87 5.12 4.29
N ARG A 45 -7.92 6.44 4.04
CA ARG A 45 -7.04 7.41 4.72
C ARG A 45 -7.27 7.43 6.23
N ARG A 46 -8.53 7.36 6.68
CA ARG A 46 -8.85 7.30 8.11
C ARG A 46 -8.31 6.02 8.78
N VAL A 47 -8.41 4.88 8.11
CA VAL A 47 -7.84 3.61 8.61
C VAL A 47 -6.32 3.73 8.70
N ALA A 48 -5.66 4.33 7.70
CA ALA A 48 -4.23 4.56 7.72
C ALA A 48 -3.81 5.45 8.90
N GLU A 49 -4.49 6.57 9.14
CA GLU A 49 -4.18 7.43 10.29
C GLU A 49 -4.40 6.73 11.64
N TYR A 50 -5.43 5.90 11.74
CA TYR A 50 -5.68 5.13 12.95
C TYR A 50 -4.60 4.08 13.21
N GLN A 51 -4.11 3.42 12.16
CA GLN A 51 -3.17 2.31 12.30
C GLN A 51 -1.71 2.76 12.41
N PHE A 52 -1.31 3.79 11.67
CA PHE A 52 0.09 4.20 11.51
C PHE A 52 0.39 5.60 12.05
N GLY A 53 -0.64 6.29 12.57
CA GLY A 53 -0.51 7.64 13.14
C GLY A 53 -0.79 8.78 12.15
N ALA A 54 -0.70 10.00 12.66
CA ALA A 54 -1.03 11.20 11.92
C ALA A 54 -0.19 11.35 10.65
N GLY A 55 -0.83 11.77 9.55
CA GLY A 55 -0.16 11.93 8.25
C GLY A 55 -0.07 10.66 7.41
N ALA A 56 -0.25 9.48 8.00
CA ALA A 56 -0.18 8.20 7.26
C ALA A 56 -1.23 8.09 6.14
N GLY A 57 -2.42 8.68 6.32
CA GLY A 57 -3.45 8.72 5.28
C GLY A 57 -2.98 9.45 4.03
N ALA A 58 -2.40 10.64 4.20
CA ALA A 58 -1.87 11.43 3.09
C ALA A 58 -0.58 10.82 2.50
N ALA A 59 0.26 10.19 3.33
CA ALA A 59 1.47 9.52 2.86
C ALA A 59 1.15 8.29 1.99
N LEU A 60 0.25 7.41 2.45
CA LEU A 60 -0.15 6.23 1.67
C LEU A 60 -1.00 6.60 0.46
N PHE A 61 -1.94 7.53 0.63
CA PHE A 61 -2.96 7.84 -0.36
C PHE A 61 -3.05 9.34 -0.69
N PRO A 62 -2.01 9.97 -1.29
CA PRO A 62 -2.11 11.32 -1.83
C PRO A 62 -3.36 11.56 -2.70
N GLU A 63 -3.87 12.79 -2.68
CA GLU A 63 -5.07 13.20 -3.43
C GLU A 63 -4.83 13.40 -4.93
N ASP A 64 -3.58 13.48 -5.34
CA ASP A 64 -3.15 13.81 -6.70
C ASP A 64 -2.56 12.59 -7.45
N GLU A 65 -2.76 11.38 -6.92
CA GLU A 65 -2.30 10.13 -7.52
C GLU A 65 -3.47 9.20 -7.87
N ASP A 66 -3.22 8.29 -8.82
CA ASP A 66 -4.13 7.24 -9.26
C ASP A 66 -3.74 5.86 -8.72
N TYR A 67 -4.74 4.98 -8.58
CA TYR A 67 -4.59 3.70 -7.92
C TYR A 67 -5.47 2.62 -8.53
N GLU A 68 -4.92 1.42 -8.68
CA GLU A 68 -5.70 0.21 -8.89
C GLU A 68 -6.25 -0.30 -7.54
N VAL A 69 -7.57 -0.23 -7.38
CA VAL A 69 -8.27 -0.80 -6.21
C VAL A 69 -8.90 -2.14 -6.56
N LYS A 70 -8.31 -3.23 -6.07
CA LYS A 70 -8.93 -4.55 -6.14
C LYS A 70 -9.99 -4.67 -5.07
N ARG A 71 -11.12 -5.27 -5.46
CA ARG A 71 -12.30 -5.44 -4.61
C ARG A 71 -12.66 -6.91 -4.48
N SER A 72 -13.15 -7.27 -3.30
CA SER A 72 -13.77 -8.57 -3.07
C SER A 72 -15.12 -8.68 -3.81
N SER A 73 -15.69 -9.89 -3.84
CA SER A 73 -17.01 -10.15 -4.45
C SER A 73 -18.16 -9.34 -3.83
N SER A 74 -18.01 -8.85 -2.58
CA SER A 74 -18.98 -7.98 -1.93
C SER A 74 -18.80 -6.49 -2.26
N GLY A 75 -17.79 -6.13 -3.07
CA GLY A 75 -17.47 -4.75 -3.43
C GLY A 75 -16.52 -4.03 -2.46
N ARG A 76 -16.20 -4.65 -1.31
CA ARG A 76 -15.26 -4.10 -0.32
C ARG A 76 -13.86 -3.99 -0.93
N PRO A 77 -13.15 -2.85 -0.78
CA PRO A 77 -11.73 -2.74 -1.09
C PRO A 77 -10.93 -3.83 -0.37
N SER A 78 -10.06 -4.51 -1.10
CA SER A 78 -9.21 -5.57 -0.56
C SER A 78 -7.72 -5.29 -0.75
N GLN A 79 -7.34 -4.65 -1.85
CA GLN A 79 -5.94 -4.30 -2.12
C GLN A 79 -5.91 -2.96 -2.86
N VAL A 80 -4.94 -2.13 -2.51
CA VAL A 80 -4.67 -0.87 -3.20
C VAL A 80 -3.24 -0.91 -3.71
N ILE A 81 -3.09 -0.62 -4.99
CA ILE A 81 -1.82 -0.64 -5.73
C ILE A 81 -1.65 0.75 -6.33
N ALA A 82 -0.46 1.32 -6.20
CA ALA A 82 -0.13 2.58 -6.86
C ALA A 82 0.02 2.33 -8.37
N ASP A 83 -0.62 3.16 -9.19
CA ASP A 83 -0.48 3.05 -10.65
C ASP A 83 0.96 3.36 -11.09
N GLU A 84 1.56 4.37 -10.45
CA GLU A 84 2.96 4.75 -10.59
C GLU A 84 3.62 4.56 -9.22
N PRO A 85 4.22 3.39 -8.93
CA PRO A 85 4.99 3.22 -7.70
C PRO A 85 6.13 4.24 -7.68
N ARG A 86 6.49 4.74 -6.50
CA ARG A 86 7.64 5.61 -6.30
C ARG A 86 8.89 4.75 -6.50
N SER A 87 9.21 4.52 -7.77
CA SER A 87 10.38 3.78 -8.23
C SER A 87 11.59 4.27 -7.45
N SER A 88 12.35 3.32 -6.95
CA SER A 88 13.75 3.55 -6.70
C SER A 88 14.46 3.38 -8.05
N SER A 89 14.61 4.50 -8.78
CA SER A 89 15.30 4.66 -10.07
C SER A 89 14.58 4.20 -11.37
N PRO A 90 14.47 5.09 -12.40
CA PRO A 90 13.89 4.76 -13.72
C PRO A 90 14.73 3.78 -14.57
N ASP A 91 15.94 3.44 -14.14
CA ASP A 91 16.84 2.49 -14.82
C ASP A 91 16.80 1.07 -14.23
N SER A 92 16.00 0.82 -13.19
CA SER A 92 15.91 -0.50 -12.56
C SER A 92 15.10 -1.46 -13.45
N THR A 93 15.79 -2.49 -13.95
CA THR A 93 15.10 -3.71 -14.41
C THR A 93 14.34 -4.26 -13.20
N PRO A 94 13.07 -4.70 -13.31
CA PRO A 94 12.38 -5.33 -12.21
C PRO A 94 13.18 -6.55 -11.74
N SER A 95 14.04 -6.36 -10.73
CA SER A 95 14.62 -7.46 -9.98
C SER A 95 13.44 -8.15 -9.31
N GLY A 96 13.39 -9.48 -9.36
CA GLY A 96 12.20 -10.29 -9.06
C GLY A 96 11.57 -10.16 -7.67
N GLN A 97 11.93 -9.13 -6.88
CA GLN A 97 11.34 -8.74 -5.60
C GLN A 97 10.39 -7.52 -5.66
N ASP A 98 10.23 -6.82 -6.79
CA ASP A 98 9.05 -5.95 -7.02
C ASP A 98 7.77 -6.78 -7.30
N ALA A 99 7.70 -8.01 -6.78
CA ALA A 99 6.68 -9.01 -7.11
C ALA A 99 5.24 -8.57 -6.80
N ASP A 100 5.08 -7.51 -6.01
CA ASP A 100 3.79 -6.93 -5.63
C ASP A 100 3.31 -5.79 -6.54
N GLY A 101 4.11 -5.37 -7.53
CA GLY A 101 3.71 -4.42 -8.57
C GLY A 101 3.21 -3.08 -8.03
N GLY A 102 3.84 -2.52 -7.00
CA GLY A 102 3.43 -1.24 -6.39
C GLY A 102 2.32 -1.37 -5.33
N ARG A 103 2.08 -2.57 -4.78
CA ARG A 103 1.11 -2.75 -3.68
C ARG A 103 1.43 -1.82 -2.50
N LEU A 104 0.47 -0.96 -2.19
CA LEU A 104 0.49 -0.14 -0.98
C LEU A 104 0.06 -0.97 0.21
N ILE A 105 -1.16 -1.48 0.15
CA ILE A 105 -1.76 -2.25 1.24
C ILE A 105 -2.62 -3.40 0.72
N THR A 106 -2.83 -4.36 1.60
CA THR A 106 -4.00 -5.25 1.60
C THR A 106 -4.86 -4.92 2.82
N LEU A 107 -6.16 -4.73 2.62
CA LEU A 107 -7.13 -4.51 3.70
C LEU A 107 -7.74 -5.85 4.13
N GLY A 108 -7.31 -6.31 5.30
CA GLY A 108 -7.82 -7.51 5.95
C GLY A 108 -9.31 -7.43 6.28
N VAL A 109 -9.92 -8.60 6.51
CA VAL A 109 -11.33 -8.68 6.95
C VAL A 109 -11.53 -8.17 8.38
N ASP A 110 -10.44 -8.07 9.14
CA ASP A 110 -10.35 -7.45 10.46
C ASP A 110 -10.27 -5.90 10.39
N GLY A 111 -10.24 -5.34 9.19
CA GLY A 111 -10.16 -3.89 8.97
C GLY A 111 -8.76 -3.32 9.13
N ARG A 112 -7.72 -4.16 9.22
CA ARG A 112 -6.33 -3.72 9.30
C ARG A 112 -5.62 -3.78 7.96
N PHE A 113 -4.69 -2.88 7.75
CA PHE A 113 -3.77 -2.90 6.63
C PHE A 113 -2.58 -3.81 6.91
N THR A 114 -2.19 -4.57 5.91
CA THR A 114 -0.83 -5.12 5.80
C THR A 114 -0.13 -4.42 4.64
N LEU A 115 1.11 -4.03 4.82
CA LEU A 115 1.87 -3.26 3.85
C LEU A 115 2.41 -4.15 2.73
N GLY A 116 2.50 -3.60 1.52
CA GLY A 116 3.54 -3.98 0.57
C GLY A 116 4.74 -3.03 0.72
N ILE A 117 5.84 -3.32 0.02
CA ILE A 117 7.06 -2.50 0.08
C ILE A 117 6.79 -1.05 -0.32
N GLU A 118 5.98 -0.81 -1.35
CA GLU A 118 5.64 0.55 -1.78
C GLU A 118 4.89 1.34 -0.69
N GLY A 119 3.97 0.69 0.03
CA GLY A 119 3.32 1.30 1.19
C GLY A 119 4.31 1.61 2.31
N GLY A 120 5.28 0.70 2.52
CA GLY A 120 6.38 0.92 3.46
C GLY A 120 7.26 2.12 3.08
N ARG A 121 7.60 2.27 1.79
CA ARG A 121 8.40 3.40 1.29
C ARG A 121 7.70 4.73 1.56
N ARG A 122 6.40 4.81 1.28
CA ARG A 122 5.59 6.01 1.56
C ARG A 122 5.50 6.34 3.05
N LEU A 123 5.28 5.33 3.90
CA LEU A 123 5.27 5.56 5.35
C LEU A 123 6.64 5.92 5.92
N ALA A 124 7.73 5.51 5.27
CA ALA A 124 9.09 5.89 5.64
C ALA A 124 9.40 7.39 5.40
N GLU A 125 8.51 8.14 4.74
CA GLU A 125 8.60 9.60 4.63
C GLU A 125 8.06 10.33 5.88
N LEU A 126 7.29 9.65 6.73
CA LEU A 126 6.82 10.21 8.00
C LEU A 126 7.99 10.42 8.97
N GLU A 127 7.85 11.37 9.90
CA GLU A 127 8.91 11.70 10.85
C GLU A 127 9.36 10.48 11.65
N HIS A 128 10.68 10.28 11.74
CA HIS A 128 11.29 9.29 12.61
C HIS A 128 10.92 9.58 14.08
N PRO A 129 10.53 8.59 14.90
CA PRO A 129 10.69 7.14 14.71
C PRO A 129 9.48 6.40 14.12
N SER A 130 8.40 7.08 13.76
CA SER A 130 7.08 6.48 13.46
C SER A 130 7.12 5.14 12.73
N ASN A 131 6.59 4.09 13.37
CA ASN A 131 6.45 2.72 12.88
C ASN A 131 7.76 1.99 12.53
N ARG A 132 8.93 2.44 13.00
CA ARG A 132 10.23 1.87 12.62
C ARG A 132 10.83 0.93 13.66
N VAL A 133 11.50 -0.10 13.14
CA VAL A 133 12.43 -0.99 13.85
C VAL A 133 13.77 -0.92 13.13
N VAL A 134 14.80 -0.43 13.81
CA VAL A 134 16.12 -0.16 13.24
C VAL A 134 17.07 -1.33 13.48
N VAL A 135 17.82 -1.71 12.45
CA VAL A 135 18.86 -2.76 12.51
C VAL A 135 20.17 -2.31 11.86
N GLY A 136 21.25 -3.04 12.14
CA GLY A 136 22.59 -2.80 11.60
C GLY A 136 22.92 -3.56 10.30
N ASP A 137 24.11 -3.25 9.75
CA ASP A 137 24.68 -3.85 8.53
C ASP A 137 24.63 -5.40 8.52
N GLU A 138 24.77 -6.03 9.70
CA GLU A 138 24.76 -7.50 9.83
C GLU A 138 23.42 -8.15 9.51
N SER A 139 22.33 -7.39 9.61
CA SER A 139 20.97 -7.85 9.32
C SER A 139 20.50 -7.47 7.94
N GLU A 140 21.03 -6.38 7.38
CA GLU A 140 20.57 -5.78 6.12
C GLU A 140 20.33 -6.78 4.99
N PRO A 141 21.32 -7.58 4.54
CA PRO A 141 21.13 -8.44 3.37
C PRO A 141 20.03 -9.48 3.60
N PHE A 142 19.93 -10.02 4.82
CA PHE A 142 18.93 -11.03 5.15
C PHE A 142 17.52 -10.45 5.21
N VAL A 143 17.37 -9.26 5.81
CA VAL A 143 16.07 -8.59 5.95
C VAL A 143 15.56 -8.15 4.59
N ARG A 144 16.43 -7.61 3.72
CA ARG A 144 16.10 -7.28 2.33
C ARG A 144 15.60 -8.49 1.54
N ASP A 145 16.18 -9.67 1.78
CA ASP A 145 15.74 -10.94 1.18
C ASP A 145 14.45 -11.52 1.80
N GLY A 146 13.83 -10.82 2.76
CA GLY A 146 12.58 -11.25 3.39
C GLY A 146 12.76 -12.13 4.63
N SER A 147 13.98 -12.25 5.16
CA SER A 147 14.21 -12.97 6.43
C SER A 147 13.67 -12.17 7.62
N ASN A 148 13.20 -12.89 8.65
CA ASN A 148 12.67 -12.26 9.86
C ASN A 148 13.75 -11.53 10.67
N THR A 149 13.37 -10.43 11.31
CA THR A 149 14.23 -9.67 12.21
C THR A 149 14.17 -10.23 13.62
N PHE A 150 15.32 -10.41 14.27
CA PHE A 150 15.43 -10.91 15.64
C PHE A 150 15.80 -9.79 16.61
N ALA A 151 15.30 -9.86 17.85
CA ALA A 151 15.44 -8.82 18.87
C ALA A 151 16.89 -8.41 19.13
N LYS A 152 17.81 -9.38 19.22
CA LYS A 152 19.25 -9.14 19.43
C LYS A 152 19.95 -8.26 18.38
N PHE A 153 19.32 -8.02 17.23
CA PHE A 153 19.86 -7.16 16.17
C PHE A 153 19.13 -5.81 16.07
N VAL A 154 18.08 -5.60 16.87
CA VAL A 154 17.35 -4.34 16.92
C VAL A 154 18.16 -3.35 17.75
N THR A 155 18.45 -2.19 17.17
CA THR A 155 19.22 -1.12 17.83
C THR A 155 18.34 0.03 18.30
N GLU A 156 17.19 0.22 17.65
CA GLU A 156 16.18 1.21 18.00
C GLU A 156 14.79 0.73 17.54
N ALA A 157 13.73 1.13 18.24
CA ALA A 157 12.35 0.88 17.85
C ALA A 157 11.47 2.06 18.27
N ASP A 158 10.47 2.39 17.46
CA ASP A 158 9.44 3.36 17.84
C ASP A 158 8.77 2.93 19.17
N PRO A 159 8.83 3.74 20.24
CA PRO A 159 8.31 3.38 21.55
C PRO A 159 6.80 3.06 21.57
N ASP A 160 6.05 3.51 20.56
CA ASP A 160 4.61 3.23 20.47
C ASP A 160 4.29 1.87 19.85
N ILE A 161 5.25 1.17 19.25
CA ILE A 161 5.06 -0.16 18.67
C ILE A 161 4.55 -1.16 19.72
N ARG A 162 3.47 -1.86 19.37
CA ARG A 162 2.93 -3.00 20.12
C ARG A 162 3.04 -4.28 19.30
N SER A 163 3.02 -5.41 20.00
CA SER A 163 2.94 -6.72 19.34
C SER A 163 1.65 -6.78 18.49
N GLY A 164 1.80 -7.22 17.25
CA GLY A 164 0.75 -7.27 16.25
C GLY A 164 0.67 -6.06 15.33
N ASP A 165 1.40 -4.97 15.62
CA ASP A 165 1.43 -3.81 14.74
C ASP A 165 2.24 -4.08 13.48
N GLU A 166 1.85 -3.40 12.42
CA GLU A 166 2.50 -3.47 11.12
C GLU A 166 3.60 -2.40 11.09
N VAL A 167 4.84 -2.80 10.79
CA VAL A 167 6.05 -1.99 11.02
C VAL A 167 6.98 -1.98 9.80
N LEU A 168 7.83 -0.97 9.78
CA LEU A 168 8.92 -0.77 8.83
C LEU A 168 10.23 -1.25 9.48
N VAL A 169 10.91 -2.19 8.85
CA VAL A 169 12.30 -2.52 9.24
C VAL A 169 13.23 -1.65 8.41
N VAL A 170 14.02 -0.83 9.08
CA VAL A 170 14.92 0.13 8.44
C VAL A 170 16.36 -0.12 8.87
N HIS A 171 17.28 0.26 7.99
CA HIS A 171 18.68 0.35 8.34
C HIS A 171 18.94 1.60 9.20
N HIS A 172 20.07 1.66 9.91
CA HIS A 172 20.44 2.83 10.73
C HIS A 172 20.68 4.09 9.90
N ASP A 173 20.94 3.97 8.59
CA ASP A 173 20.99 5.11 7.66
C ASP A 173 19.60 5.64 7.24
N GLY A 174 18.52 4.97 7.66
CA GLY A 174 17.14 5.32 7.36
C GLY A 174 16.55 4.63 6.13
N SER A 175 17.31 3.81 5.40
CA SER A 175 16.79 3.06 4.24
C SER A 175 15.82 1.97 4.67
N LEU A 176 14.72 1.83 3.92
CA LEU A 176 13.74 0.76 4.14
C LEU A 176 14.31 -0.58 3.67
N LEU A 177 14.30 -1.57 4.57
CA LEU A 177 14.78 -2.93 4.28
C LEU A 177 13.62 -3.90 4.06
N ALA A 178 12.54 -3.76 4.83
CA ALA A 178 11.39 -4.66 4.76
C ALA A 178 10.15 -4.05 5.44
N VAL A 179 9.00 -4.67 5.19
CA VAL A 179 7.78 -4.47 5.98
C VAL A 179 7.33 -5.77 6.62
N GLY A 180 6.72 -5.68 7.79
CA GLY A 180 6.30 -6.88 8.51
C GLY A 180 5.41 -6.57 9.69
N ARG A 181 5.20 -7.60 10.52
CA ARG A 181 4.43 -7.49 11.75
C ARG A 181 5.36 -7.62 12.95
N ALA A 182 5.25 -6.68 13.89
CA ALA A 182 5.91 -6.77 15.18
C ALA A 182 5.40 -7.98 15.96
N GLU A 183 6.30 -8.85 16.39
CA GLU A 183 5.98 -9.97 17.28
C GLU A 183 6.25 -9.59 18.76
N LEU A 184 7.07 -8.57 18.99
CA LEU A 184 7.39 -7.98 20.30
C LEU A 184 6.96 -6.50 20.35
N SER A 185 6.77 -5.95 21.55
CA SER A 185 6.67 -4.49 21.75
C SER A 185 8.06 -3.83 21.68
N ALA A 186 8.12 -2.53 21.47
CA ALA A 186 9.37 -1.77 21.39
C ALA A 186 10.33 -2.05 22.56
N ASP A 187 9.85 -1.91 23.80
CA ASP A 187 10.65 -2.19 25.01
C ASP A 187 11.21 -3.62 25.00
N ALA A 188 10.41 -4.61 24.59
CA ALA A 188 10.83 -6.00 24.55
C ALA A 188 11.81 -6.29 23.41
N MET A 189 11.71 -5.59 22.28
CA MET A 189 12.70 -5.68 21.19
C MET A 189 14.07 -5.21 21.67
N LEU A 190 14.11 -4.15 22.49
CA LEU A 190 15.34 -3.54 22.99
C LEU A 190 15.91 -4.26 24.24
N ASP A 191 15.06 -4.94 25.01
CA ASP A 191 15.47 -5.65 26.23
C ASP A 191 15.94 -7.10 25.98
N PHE A 192 15.52 -7.75 24.88
CA PHE A 192 15.74 -9.19 24.68
C PHE A 192 16.92 -9.52 23.76
N ASP A 193 17.80 -10.44 24.23
CA ASP A 193 18.90 -11.02 23.43
C ASP A 193 18.46 -12.21 22.53
N ALA A 194 17.17 -12.54 22.50
CA ALA A 194 16.63 -13.64 21.70
C ALA A 194 15.14 -13.45 21.40
N GLY A 195 14.67 -14.08 20.32
CA GLY A 195 13.27 -14.02 19.89
C GLY A 195 13.09 -13.21 18.61
N MET A 196 12.02 -13.52 17.88
CA MET A 196 11.65 -12.80 16.66
C MET A 196 11.05 -11.45 17.06
N ALA A 197 11.65 -10.36 16.58
CA ALA A 197 11.13 -9.00 16.79
C ALA A 197 10.08 -8.67 15.73
N VAL A 198 10.38 -8.98 14.46
CA VAL A 198 9.48 -8.71 13.33
C VAL A 198 9.37 -9.95 12.48
N LYS A 199 8.13 -10.38 12.24
CA LYS A 199 7.82 -11.34 11.19
C LYS A 199 7.72 -10.59 9.86
N VAL A 200 8.75 -10.70 9.04
CA VAL A 200 8.82 -10.02 7.75
C VAL A 200 7.81 -10.65 6.80
N ARG A 201 7.12 -9.78 6.05
CA ARG A 201 6.15 -10.18 5.02
C ARG A 201 6.76 -10.02 3.65
N ASP A 202 7.32 -8.85 3.36
CA ASP A 202 8.00 -8.53 2.12
C ASP A 202 9.30 -7.78 2.44
N GLY A 203 10.38 -8.15 1.76
CA GLY A 203 11.68 -7.47 1.81
C GLY A 203 11.87 -6.57 0.58
N ALA A 204 12.68 -5.52 0.71
CA ALA A 204 12.91 -4.53 -0.34
C ALA A 204 13.78 -5.06 -1.50
N GLY A 205 14.37 -6.24 -1.37
CA GLY A 205 15.28 -6.82 -2.35
C GLY A 205 16.63 -6.12 -2.44
N GLU A 206 17.40 -6.49 -3.46
CA GLU A 206 18.70 -5.88 -3.74
C GLU A 206 18.57 -4.35 -3.84
N PRO A 207 19.44 -3.57 -3.18
CA PRO A 207 19.49 -2.13 -3.40
C PRO A 207 19.81 -1.88 -4.87
N ASP A 208 19.13 -0.90 -5.48
CA ASP A 208 19.35 -0.55 -6.88
C ASP A 208 20.84 -0.30 -7.14
N GLY A 209 21.39 -0.99 -8.14
CA GLY A 209 22.83 -1.10 -8.37
C GLY A 209 23.56 0.24 -8.42
N GLU A 210 24.76 0.25 -7.80
CA GLU A 210 25.76 1.32 -7.90
C GLU A 210 26.34 1.48 -9.31
#